data_AF-A0A7C2XU88-F1
#
_entry.id   AF-A0A7C2XU88-F1
#
_cell.length_a   1.000
_cell.length_b   1.000
_cell.length_c   1.000
_cell.angle_alpha   90.00
_cell.angle_beta   90.00
_cell.angle_gamma   90.00
#
_symmetry.space_group_name_H-M   'P 1'
#
loop_
_entity.id
_entity.type
_entity.pdbx_description
1 polymer ?
#
loop_
_entity_poly.entity_id
_entity_poly.type
_entity_poly.pdbx_seq_one_letter_code
_entity_poly.pdbx_strand_id
1 'polypeptide(L)'
;GQIVVRGYETRRTDSFDLQSEVLMEIFQLILDGKLDEAKKRSKEIIEQVKKGQVPVEKLVISRSVRDIKQYKNPDSMPNVQAAKKLQEMGYEFVPGMKVSWIVVNDRRSPQEVEPFVSGRPFTKKPDYEYYARRLAETLSRITEVFELDQNALITGKRQTTLFEEKKKKKGTLEDFL
;
A
#
# COMPACT_ATOMS: atom_id res chain seq x y z
N GLY A 1 -7.06 -11.05 -24.96
CA GLY A 1 -7.59 -9.67 -24.90
C GLY A 1 -6.71 -8.85 -24.00
N GLN A 2 -6.49 -7.57 -24.31
CA GLN A 2 -5.70 -6.67 -23.45
C GLN A 2 -6.59 -6.18 -22.30
N ILE A 3 -6.30 -6.61 -21.09
CA ILE A 3 -7.04 -6.17 -19.89
C ILE A 3 -6.53 -4.77 -19.53
N VAL A 4 -7.46 -3.80 -19.41
CA VAL A 4 -7.16 -2.44 -18.96
C VAL A 4 -7.86 -2.24 -17.62
N VAL A 5 -7.11 -2.28 -16.51
CA VAL A 5 -7.65 -2.16 -15.14
C VAL A 5 -7.65 -0.70 -14.69
N ARG A 6 -8.55 0.14 -15.23
CA ARG A 6 -8.57 1.57 -14.90
C ARG A 6 -8.96 1.83 -13.44
N GLY A 7 -8.14 2.58 -12.72
CA GLY A 7 -8.44 3.09 -11.36
C GLY A 7 -7.79 2.29 -10.22
N TYR A 8 -7.20 1.13 -10.52
CA TYR A 8 -6.24 0.46 -9.62
C TYR A 8 -4.80 0.95 -9.87
N GLU A 9 -4.49 1.53 -11.03
CA GLU A 9 -3.14 2.07 -11.34
C GLU A 9 -2.86 3.41 -10.65
N THR A 10 -3.86 4.00 -9.98
CA THR A 10 -3.69 5.13 -9.09
C THR A 10 -2.85 4.70 -7.90
N ARG A 11 -1.52 4.73 -8.09
CA ARG A 11 -0.49 4.52 -7.07
C ARG A 11 -0.95 5.17 -5.78
N ARG A 12 -1.37 4.36 -4.82
CA ARG A 12 -1.34 4.79 -3.43
C ARG A 12 0.08 5.26 -3.18
N THR A 13 0.23 6.53 -2.81
CA THR A 13 1.54 7.18 -2.60
C THR A 13 2.33 6.56 -1.44
N ASP A 14 1.77 5.55 -0.79
CA ASP A 14 2.35 4.76 0.29
C ASP A 14 2.42 3.26 0.00
N SER A 15 2.16 2.80 -1.23
CA SER A 15 2.34 1.39 -1.65
C SER A 15 3.80 1.05 -1.95
N PHE A 16 4.13 -0.24 -1.99
CA PHE A 16 5.43 -0.79 -2.40
C PHE A 16 5.25 -1.74 -3.60
N ASP A 17 6.28 -1.89 -4.43
CA ASP A 17 6.18 -2.57 -5.73
C ASP A 17 5.61 -3.99 -5.64
N LEU A 18 6.05 -4.78 -4.65
CA LEU A 18 5.53 -6.14 -4.43
C LEU A 18 4.01 -6.13 -4.24
N GLN A 19 3.46 -5.13 -3.55
CA GLN A 19 2.03 -5.04 -3.29
C GLN A 19 1.23 -4.93 -4.59
N SER A 20 1.71 -4.14 -5.56
CA SER A 20 1.07 -3.98 -6.86
C SER A 20 1.24 -5.21 -7.74
N GLU A 21 2.43 -5.80 -7.76
CA GLU A 21 2.73 -7.00 -8.56
C GLU A 21 1.85 -8.19 -8.14
N VAL A 22 1.81 -8.47 -6.84
CA VAL A 22 1.02 -9.58 -6.29
C VAL A 22 -0.47 -9.33 -6.47
N LEU A 23 -0.93 -8.09 -6.30
CA LEU A 23 -2.33 -7.76 -6.55
C LEU A 23 -2.73 -8.05 -8.00
N MET A 24 -1.90 -7.68 -8.99
CA MET A 24 -2.16 -7.98 -10.41
C MET A 24 -2.16 -9.48 -10.68
N GLU A 25 -1.20 -10.22 -10.11
CA GLU A 25 -1.12 -11.68 -10.22
C GLU A 25 -2.39 -12.35 -9.68
N ILE A 26 -2.81 -11.99 -8.46
CA ILE A 26 -4.00 -12.55 -7.82
C ILE A 26 -5.27 -12.15 -8.57
N PHE A 27 -5.37 -10.90 -9.05
CA PHE A 27 -6.49 -10.45 -9.85
C PHE A 27 -6.62 -11.27 -11.15
N GLN A 28 -5.51 -11.58 -11.82
CA GLN A 28 -5.54 -12.40 -13.03
C GLN A 28 -6.03 -13.82 -12.76
N LEU A 29 -5.56 -14.47 -11.69
CA LEU A 29 -6.04 -15.80 -11.30
C LEU A 29 -7.55 -15.81 -11.05
N ILE A 30 -8.07 -14.75 -10.43
CA ILE A 30 -9.51 -14.65 -10.16
C ILE A 30 -10.30 -14.45 -11.46
N LEU A 31 -9.84 -13.61 -12.39
CA LEU A 31 -10.46 -13.44 -13.71
C LEU A 31 -10.47 -14.74 -14.52
N ASP A 32 -9.46 -15.58 -14.35
CA ASP A 32 -9.37 -16.90 -14.99
C ASP A 32 -10.25 -17.96 -14.29
N GLY A 33 -11.03 -17.59 -13.28
CA GLY A 33 -11.90 -18.49 -12.51
C GLY A 33 -11.15 -19.38 -11.51
N LYS A 34 -9.87 -19.12 -11.24
CA LYS A 34 -8.98 -19.95 -10.42
C LYS A 34 -8.89 -19.45 -8.98
N LEU A 35 -10.04 -19.35 -8.31
CA LEU A 35 -10.12 -18.75 -6.97
C LEU A 35 -9.28 -19.49 -5.91
N ASP A 36 -9.24 -20.83 -5.96
CA ASP A 36 -8.43 -21.61 -5.01
C ASP A 36 -6.93 -21.43 -5.24
N GLU A 37 -6.48 -21.34 -6.50
CA GLU A 37 -5.10 -21.00 -6.84
C GLU A 37 -4.75 -19.59 -6.34
N ALA A 38 -5.64 -18.62 -6.53
CA ALA A 38 -5.48 -17.26 -6.03
C ALA A 38 -5.29 -17.23 -4.50
N LYS A 39 -6.11 -17.97 -3.76
CA LYS A 39 -6.01 -18.09 -2.28
C LYS A 39 -4.70 -18.74 -1.86
N LYS A 40 -4.32 -19.84 -2.50
CA LYS A 40 -3.07 -20.55 -2.21
C LYS A 40 -1.87 -19.64 -2.46
N ARG A 41 -1.84 -19.00 -3.63
CA ARG A 41 -0.76 -18.11 -4.04
C ARG A 41 -0.62 -16.89 -3.11
N SER A 42 -1.75 -16.31 -2.70
CA SER A 42 -1.77 -15.22 -1.72
C SER A 42 -1.09 -15.61 -0.40
N LYS A 43 -1.41 -16.79 0.14
CA LYS A 43 -0.81 -17.30 1.38
C LYS A 43 0.69 -17.55 1.23
N GLU A 44 1.11 -18.14 0.11
CA GLU A 44 2.52 -18.42 -0.18
C GLU A 44 3.36 -17.14 -0.19
N ILE A 45 2.90 -16.10 -0.88
CA ILE A 45 3.66 -14.86 -1.01
C ILE A 45 3.71 -14.11 0.32
N ILE A 46 2.61 -14.07 1.07
CA ILE A 46 2.60 -13.50 2.43
C ILE A 46 3.66 -14.19 3.29
N GLU A 47 3.72 -15.53 3.24
CA GLU A 47 4.71 -16.30 4.01
C GLU A 47 6.16 -16.06 3.55
N GLN A 48 6.39 -15.90 2.24
CA GLN A 48 7.70 -15.50 1.70
C GLN A 48 8.13 -14.13 2.22
N VAL A 49 7.21 -13.15 2.27
CA VAL A 49 7.48 -11.84 2.84
C VAL A 49 7.82 -11.94 4.32
N LYS A 50 7.04 -12.68 5.13
CA LYS A 50 7.31 -12.89 6.57
C LYS A 50 8.69 -13.49 6.82
N LYS A 51 9.12 -14.41 5.95
CA LYS A 51 10.45 -15.05 5.99
C LYS A 51 11.58 -14.19 5.44
N GLY A 52 11.29 -13.00 4.90
CA GLY A 52 12.29 -12.14 4.25
C GLY A 52 12.87 -12.72 2.96
N GLN A 53 12.10 -13.55 2.27
CA GLN A 53 12.50 -14.21 1.02
C GLN A 53 12.14 -13.38 -0.22
N VAL A 54 12.10 -12.05 -0.06
CA VAL A 54 11.78 -11.09 -1.12
C VAL A 54 12.87 -10.04 -1.20
N PRO A 55 13.21 -9.54 -2.40
CA PRO A 55 14.17 -8.45 -2.56
C PRO A 55 13.71 -7.20 -1.80
N VAL A 56 14.64 -6.51 -1.14
CA VAL A 56 14.33 -5.29 -0.37
C VAL A 56 13.82 -4.16 -1.27
N GLU A 57 14.28 -4.12 -2.51
CA GLU A 57 13.86 -3.18 -3.55
C GLU A 57 12.36 -3.25 -3.78
N LYS A 58 11.76 -4.44 -3.65
CA LYS A 58 10.33 -4.67 -3.83
C LYS A 58 9.49 -4.16 -2.64
N LEU A 59 10.14 -3.79 -1.53
CA LEU A 59 9.53 -3.29 -0.29
C LEU A 59 9.64 -1.75 -0.17
N VAL A 60 10.25 -1.08 -1.15
CA VAL A 60 10.49 0.36 -1.12
C VAL A 60 9.17 1.12 -1.20
N ILE A 61 8.95 2.03 -0.25
CA ILE A 61 7.84 2.97 -0.26
C ILE A 61 8.39 4.34 -0.65
N SER A 62 7.68 5.06 -1.53
CA SER A 62 8.14 6.36 -2.03
C SER A 62 7.04 7.42 -2.03
N ARG A 63 7.33 8.57 -1.42
CA ARG A 63 6.40 9.71 -1.36
C ARG A 63 7.12 11.03 -1.45
N SER A 64 6.49 12.02 -2.09
CA SER A 64 6.97 13.40 -2.08
C SER A 64 6.89 14.00 -0.67
N VAL A 65 7.95 14.69 -0.28
CA VAL A 65 8.03 15.45 0.96
C VAL A 65 7.80 16.93 0.61
N ARG A 66 6.73 17.52 1.15
CA ARG A 66 6.44 18.96 1.01
C ARG A 66 7.36 19.75 1.94
N ASP A 67 7.26 21.07 1.92
CA ASP A 67 7.98 21.90 2.88
C ASP A 67 7.63 21.43 4.31
N ILE A 68 8.67 21.15 5.11
CA ILE A 68 8.53 20.59 6.45
C ILE A 68 7.65 21.50 7.33
N LYS A 69 7.72 22.82 7.11
CA LYS A 69 6.93 23.83 7.84
C LYS A 69 5.42 23.70 7.60
N GLN A 70 5.00 23.00 6.54
CA GLN A 70 3.59 22.80 6.20
C GLN A 70 2.96 21.59 6.92
N TYR A 71 3.77 20.75 7.57
CA TYR A 71 3.25 19.59 8.29
C TYR A 71 2.88 19.97 9.73
N LYS A 72 1.69 19.51 10.16
CA LYS A 72 1.25 19.69 11.56
C LYS A 72 2.14 18.93 12.54
N ASN A 73 2.52 17.69 12.19
CA ASN A 73 3.36 16.80 12.99
C ASN A 73 4.45 16.17 12.11
N PRO A 74 5.49 16.92 11.71
CA PRO A 74 6.50 16.43 10.76
C PRO A 74 7.29 15.22 11.31
N ASP A 75 7.57 15.18 12.60
CA ASP A 75 8.41 14.13 13.20
C ASP A 75 7.73 12.75 13.23
N SER A 76 6.40 12.70 13.17
CA SER A 76 5.68 11.43 13.09
C SER A 76 5.53 10.88 11.68
N MET A 77 5.97 11.63 10.66
CA MET A 77 5.78 11.25 9.26
C MET A 77 6.98 10.47 8.70
N PRO A 78 6.79 9.23 8.20
CA PRO A 78 7.87 8.40 7.65
C PRO A 78 8.71 9.09 6.57
N ASN A 79 8.04 9.77 5.63
CA ASN A 79 8.71 10.46 4.53
C ASN A 79 9.58 11.63 5.03
N VAL A 80 9.19 12.31 6.11
CA VAL A 80 9.98 13.39 6.71
C VAL A 80 11.16 12.84 7.50
N GLN A 81 10.96 11.75 8.26
CA GLN A 81 12.07 11.05 8.94
C GLN A 81 13.15 10.59 7.95
N ALA A 82 12.73 9.96 6.84
CA ALA A 82 13.65 9.54 5.80
C ALA A 82 14.38 10.72 5.14
N ALA A 83 13.70 11.85 4.90
CA ALA A 83 14.32 13.05 4.36
C ALA A 83 15.40 13.62 5.29
N LYS A 84 15.11 13.70 6.60
CA LYS A 84 16.08 14.15 7.62
C LYS A 84 17.32 13.27 7.65
N LYS A 85 17.15 11.94 7.66
CA LYS A 85 18.26 10.99 7.60
C LYS A 85 19.10 11.12 6.32
N LEU A 86 18.46 11.37 5.17
CA LEU A 86 19.19 11.64 3.92
C LEU A 86 20.03 12.93 4.03
N GLN A 87 19.49 13.99 4.64
CA GLN A 87 20.24 15.22 4.88
C GLN A 87 21.44 14.99 5.82
N GLU A 88 21.26 14.20 6.89
CA GLU A 88 22.35 13.78 7.79
C GLU A 88 23.44 12.96 7.07
N MET A 89 23.06 12.21 6.02
CA MET A 89 23.97 11.48 5.14
C MET A 89 24.65 12.36 4.07
N GLY A 90 24.39 13.67 4.06
CA GLY A 90 24.98 14.64 3.14
C GLY A 90 24.26 14.78 1.80
N TYR A 91 23.03 14.27 1.67
CA TYR A 91 22.22 14.50 0.47
C TYR A 91 21.50 15.84 0.53
N GLU A 92 21.49 16.55 -0.60
CA GLU A 92 20.64 17.71 -0.78
C GLU A 92 19.17 17.27 -0.91
N PHE A 93 18.29 18.03 -0.26
CA PHE A 93 16.85 17.78 -0.28
C PHE A 93 16.10 19.09 -0.50
N VAL A 94 15.22 19.09 -1.51
CA VAL A 94 14.37 20.22 -1.89
C VAL A 94 12.90 19.80 -1.72
N PRO A 95 12.05 20.65 -1.10
CA PRO A 95 10.61 20.41 -1.04
C PRO A 95 10.01 20.04 -2.40
N GLY A 96 9.23 18.97 -2.44
CA GLY A 96 8.66 18.38 -3.64
C GLY A 96 9.37 17.10 -4.11
N MET A 97 10.64 16.91 -3.73
CA MET A 97 11.38 15.69 -4.04
C MET A 97 10.70 14.46 -3.45
N LYS A 98 10.75 13.35 -4.20
CA LYS A 98 10.36 12.03 -3.70
C LYS A 98 11.47 11.49 -2.81
N VAL A 99 11.06 10.97 -1.67
CA VAL A 99 11.93 10.24 -0.75
C VAL A 99 11.46 8.81 -0.69
N SER A 100 12.40 7.89 -0.72
CA SER A 100 12.19 6.45 -0.66
C SER A 100 12.70 5.90 0.66
N TRP A 101 11.95 4.98 1.26
CA TRP A 101 12.31 4.39 2.54
C TRP A 101 11.81 2.95 2.69
N ILE A 102 12.36 2.29 3.70
CA ILE A 102 11.94 0.99 4.20
C ILE A 102 11.48 1.15 5.64
N VAL A 103 10.37 0.52 6.00
CA VAL A 103 9.93 0.44 7.40
C VAL A 103 10.73 -0.64 8.11
N VAL A 104 11.40 -0.28 9.20
CA VAL A 104 12.26 -1.18 9.97
C VAL A 104 11.68 -1.55 11.33
N ASN A 105 10.70 -0.76 11.81
CA ASN A 105 9.96 -1.06 13.04
C ASN A 105 8.62 -0.31 13.08
N ASP A 106 7.52 -1.03 12.87
CA ASP A 106 6.15 -0.48 12.94
C ASP A 106 5.54 -0.59 14.35
N ARG A 107 6.24 -1.21 15.31
CA ARG A 107 5.74 -1.39 16.68
C ARG A 107 5.95 -0.16 17.57
N ARG A 108 6.71 0.83 17.10
CA ARG A 108 6.94 2.11 17.78
C ARG A 108 6.05 3.19 17.19
N SER A 109 5.74 4.20 18.00
CA SER A 109 5.02 5.40 17.57
C SER A 109 5.89 6.64 17.84
N PRO A 110 6.35 7.34 16.78
CA PRO A 110 6.14 7.03 15.38
C PRO A 110 6.91 5.79 14.90
N GLN A 111 6.44 5.15 13.82
CA GLN A 111 7.17 4.04 13.19
C GLN A 111 8.57 4.49 12.78
N GLU A 112 9.53 3.56 12.84
CA GLU A 112 10.91 3.83 12.45
C GLU A 112 11.13 3.41 11.00
N VAL A 113 11.75 4.29 10.22
CA VAL A 113 12.05 4.06 8.82
C VAL A 113 13.49 4.41 8.49
N GLU A 114 14.02 3.77 7.45
CA GLU A 114 15.38 3.99 6.97
C GLU A 114 15.34 4.38 5.49
N PRO A 115 16.12 5.38 5.07
CA PRO A 115 16.12 5.82 3.69
C PRO A 115 16.64 4.71 2.77
N PHE A 116 15.99 4.57 1.62
CA PHE A 116 16.44 3.68 0.56
C PHE A 116 17.06 4.52 -0.56
N VAL A 117 18.32 4.26 -0.89
CA VAL A 117 19.03 4.93 -1.97
C VAL A 117 19.44 3.89 -3.01
N SER A 118 18.93 4.05 -4.24
CA SER A 118 19.30 3.17 -5.35
C SER A 118 20.81 3.14 -5.57
N GLY A 119 21.37 1.96 -5.78
CA GLY A 119 22.81 1.76 -5.97
C GLY A 119 23.63 1.74 -4.68
N ARG A 120 23.02 1.91 -3.50
CA ARG A 120 23.70 1.69 -2.20
C ARG A 120 23.14 0.44 -1.50
N PRO A 121 24.00 -0.40 -0.89
CA PRO A 121 23.53 -1.52 -0.08
C PRO A 121 22.64 -1.05 1.07
N PHE A 122 21.46 -1.65 1.20
CA PHE A 122 20.59 -1.44 2.35
C PHE A 122 21.03 -2.36 3.50
N THR A 123 21.40 -1.78 4.64
CA THR A 123 22.07 -2.52 5.74
C THR A 123 21.16 -2.84 6.92
N LYS A 124 19.93 -2.32 6.93
CA LYS A 124 18.97 -2.50 8.02
C LYS A 124 18.03 -3.66 7.71
N LYS A 125 17.46 -4.29 8.74
CA LYS A 125 16.47 -5.36 8.55
C LYS A 125 15.07 -4.73 8.36
N PRO A 126 14.36 -5.02 7.27
CA PRO A 126 12.96 -4.61 7.11
C PRO A 126 12.07 -5.23 8.20
N ASP A 127 11.01 -4.52 8.59
CA ASP A 127 9.92 -5.09 9.39
C ASP A 127 9.04 -5.97 8.49
N TYR A 128 9.47 -7.21 8.28
CA TYR A 128 8.76 -8.14 7.39
C TYR A 128 7.31 -8.42 7.81
N GLU A 129 6.99 -8.31 9.10
CA GLU A 129 5.62 -8.45 9.59
C GLU A 129 4.75 -7.28 9.16
N TYR A 130 5.28 -6.05 9.20
CA TYR A 130 4.61 -4.87 8.63
C TYR A 130 4.26 -5.07 7.16
N TYR A 131 5.23 -5.51 6.34
CA TYR A 131 5.02 -5.71 4.91
C TYR A 131 4.05 -6.84 4.61
N ALA A 132 4.17 -7.97 5.31
CA ALA A 132 3.27 -9.11 5.16
C ALA A 132 1.83 -8.74 5.54
N ARG A 133 1.64 -8.00 6.65
CA ARG A 133 0.33 -7.50 7.08
C ARG A 133 -0.31 -6.59 6.03
N ARG A 134 0.44 -5.62 5.51
CA ARG A 134 -0.05 -4.72 4.46
C ARG A 134 -0.40 -5.45 3.15
N LEU A 135 0.38 -6.48 2.80
CA LEU A 135 0.07 -7.33 1.66
C LEU A 135 -1.23 -8.11 1.91
N ALA A 136 -1.37 -8.74 3.08
CA ALA A 136 -2.57 -9.48 3.47
C ALA A 136 -3.83 -8.60 3.46
N GLU A 137 -3.76 -7.37 4.00
CA GLU A 137 -4.85 -6.39 3.98
C GLU A 137 -5.28 -5.98 2.57
N THR A 138 -4.37 -6.05 1.60
CA THR A 138 -4.65 -5.74 0.19
C THR A 138 -5.34 -6.91 -0.48
N LEU A 139 -4.81 -8.12 -0.25
CA LEU A 139 -5.31 -9.35 -0.86
C LEU A 139 -6.66 -9.77 -0.27
N SER A 140 -6.93 -9.50 1.01
CA SER A 140 -8.23 -9.81 1.62
C SER A 140 -9.38 -9.03 0.97
N ARG A 141 -9.17 -7.74 0.67
CA ARG A 141 -10.18 -6.86 0.06
C ARG A 141 -10.60 -7.36 -1.31
N ILE A 142 -9.63 -7.77 -2.13
CA ILE A 142 -9.90 -8.26 -3.48
C ILE A 142 -10.60 -9.62 -3.42
N THR A 143 -10.12 -10.57 -2.61
CA THR A 143 -10.76 -11.89 -2.53
C THR A 143 -12.18 -11.83 -1.98
N GLU A 144 -12.45 -10.97 -0.99
CA GLU A 144 -13.80 -10.78 -0.43
C GLU A 144 -14.79 -10.26 -1.48
N VAL A 145 -14.39 -9.25 -2.26
CA VAL A 145 -15.25 -8.69 -3.33
C VAL A 145 -15.66 -9.76 -4.34
N PHE A 146 -14.72 -10.63 -4.73
CA PHE A 146 -15.01 -11.68 -5.71
C PHE A 146 -15.83 -12.84 -5.15
N GLU A 147 -15.64 -13.22 -3.87
CA GLU A 147 -16.49 -14.20 -3.22
C GLU A 147 -17.94 -13.71 -3.10
N LEU A 148 -18.14 -12.43 -2.76
CA LEU A 148 -19.46 -11.83 -2.71
C LEU A 148 -20.12 -11.78 -4.10
N ASP A 149 -19.35 -11.47 -5.15
CA ASP A 149 -19.85 -11.49 -6.53
C ASP A 149 -20.26 -12.90 -6.98
N GLN A 150 -19.43 -13.92 -6.71
CA GLN A 150 -19.79 -15.32 -6.99
C GLN A 150 -21.05 -15.75 -6.25
N ASN A 151 -21.17 -15.42 -4.96
CA ASN A 151 -22.36 -15.73 -4.17
C ASN A 151 -23.61 -15.00 -4.71
N ALA A 152 -23.49 -13.74 -5.15
CA ALA A 152 -24.57 -13.00 -5.76
C ALA A 152 -25.02 -13.61 -7.10
N LEU A 153 -24.07 -14.08 -7.92
CA LEU A 153 -24.35 -14.80 -9.17
C LEU A 153 -25.06 -16.14 -8.90
N ILE A 154 -24.62 -16.89 -7.89
CA ILE A 154 -25.24 -18.18 -7.50
C ILE A 154 -26.65 -17.97 -6.92
N THR A 155 -26.82 -16.95 -6.07
CA THR A 155 -28.08 -16.71 -5.33
C THR A 155 -29.09 -15.86 -6.10
N GLY A 156 -28.71 -15.29 -7.26
CA GLY A 156 -29.54 -14.41 -8.08
C GLY A 156 -29.85 -13.04 -7.44
N LYS A 157 -29.26 -12.72 -6.28
CA LYS A 157 -29.46 -11.45 -5.56
C LYS A 157 -28.19 -10.61 -5.65
N ARG A 158 -28.19 -9.60 -6.53
CA ARG A 158 -27.12 -8.60 -6.63
C ARG A 158 -27.17 -7.68 -5.39
N GLN A 159 -26.19 -7.79 -4.50
CA GLN A 159 -26.07 -6.89 -3.34
C GLN A 159 -25.29 -5.62 -3.73
N THR A 160 -25.96 -4.46 -3.65
CA THR A 160 -25.50 -3.18 -4.23
C THR A 160 -24.58 -2.33 -3.33
N THR A 161 -24.14 -2.82 -2.17
CA THR A 161 -23.73 -1.91 -1.06
C THR A 161 -22.23 -1.75 -0.79
N LEU A 162 -21.33 -2.17 -1.68
CA LEU A 162 -19.88 -2.07 -1.40
C LEU A 162 -19.19 -0.80 -1.91
N PHE A 163 -19.89 0.05 -2.69
CA PHE A 163 -19.37 1.33 -3.18
C PHE A 163 -20.35 2.50 -2.98
N GLU A 164 -21.01 2.59 -1.83
CA GLU A 164 -21.55 3.89 -1.42
C GLU A 164 -20.41 4.77 -0.92
N GLU A 165 -19.82 5.53 -1.84
CA GLU A 165 -19.12 6.77 -1.48
C GLU A 165 -20.03 7.57 -0.55
N LYS A 166 -19.56 7.86 0.66
CA LYS A 166 -20.19 8.83 1.55
C LYS A 166 -20.25 10.18 0.83
N LYS A 167 -21.34 10.44 0.10
CA LYS A 167 -21.74 11.78 -0.29
C LYS A 167 -21.93 12.55 1.01
N LYS A 168 -20.94 13.36 1.38
CA LYS A 168 -21.12 14.41 2.38
C LYS A 168 -22.35 15.21 1.96
N LYS A 169 -23.40 15.19 2.80
CA LYS A 169 -24.49 16.14 2.70
C LYS A 169 -23.89 17.54 2.70
N LYS A 170 -24.11 18.30 1.62
CA LYS A 170 -24.00 19.76 1.69
C LYS A 170 -25.16 20.22 2.57
N GLY A 171 -24.86 20.67 3.79
CA GLY A 171 -25.83 21.45 4.55
C GLY A 171 -26.13 22.72 3.75
N THR A 172 -27.40 22.99 3.52
CA THR A 172 -27.87 24.27 2.97
C THR A 172 -27.93 25.29 4.10
N LEU A 173 -27.83 26.57 3.76
CA LEU A 173 -27.85 27.69 4.70
C LEU A 173 -29.14 27.79 5.56
N GLU A 174 -30.12 26.93 5.34
CA GLU A 174 -31.38 26.86 6.09
C GLU A 174 -31.25 26.05 7.39
N ASP A 175 -30.16 25.32 7.60
CA ASP A 175 -29.93 24.56 8.86
C ASP A 175 -29.36 25.44 10.00
N PHE A 176 -29.22 26.75 9.80
CA PHE A 176 -28.62 27.71 10.75
C PHE A 176 -29.46 28.97 11.02
N LEU A 177 -30.75 28.94 10.70
CA LEU A 177 -31.76 29.91 11.19
C LEU A 177 -32.79 29.17 12.05
#